data_AF-A0A1E3LN81-F1
#
_entry.id   AF-A0A1E3LN81-F1
#
_cell.length_a   1.000
_cell.length_b   1.000
_cell.length_c   1.000
_cell.angle_alpha   90.00
_cell.angle_beta   90.00
_cell.angle_gamma   90.00
#
_symmetry.space_group_name_H-M   'P 1'
#
loop_
_entity.id
_entity.type
_entity.pdbx_description
1 polymer ?
#
loop_
_entity_poly.entity_id
_entity_poly.type
_entity_poly.pdbx_seq_one_letter_code
_entity_poly.pdbx_strand_id
1 'polypeptide(L)'
;MAQPLEQWQVEEARARQREERENLERRCNPLGIIASSKIKPKATYLATEAAETTAEIVLTNRTGLTVIEVRAREDWMSVVDNHLDTLHAMLALGRIDAIHAENGSRVNVTAHHPSWGLTELAITRSDFEKFARVVGIEFERNRNKDVHSGQGQYDSMINIIGALYQLAAANKQAGQVRGIASNVAKLVSQRTGGSIDPKTVRRYLSEAKENGFRVEDEDSRENADPA
;
A
#
# COMPACT_ATOMS: atom_id res chain seq x y z
N MET A 1 -41.76 8.09 18.46
CA MET A 1 -41.72 6.67 18.06
C MET A 1 -41.55 6.63 16.56
N ALA A 2 -40.42 6.14 16.04
CA ALA A 2 -40.25 5.97 14.59
C ALA A 2 -41.19 4.84 14.15
N GLN A 3 -42.06 5.10 13.16
CA GLN A 3 -42.88 4.06 12.58
C GLN A 3 -41.97 3.00 11.92
N PRO A 4 -42.27 1.70 12.07
CA PRO A 4 -41.51 0.66 11.37
C PRO A 4 -41.59 0.91 9.86
N LEU A 5 -40.45 0.85 9.18
CA LEU A 5 -40.40 0.93 7.72
C LEU A 5 -41.28 -0.16 7.10
N GLU A 6 -42.07 0.22 6.11
CA GLU A 6 -42.89 -0.74 5.37
C GLU A 6 -41.98 -1.68 4.57
N GLN A 7 -42.37 -2.96 4.42
CA GLN A 7 -41.50 -3.98 3.81
C GLN A 7 -41.01 -3.59 2.41
N TRP A 8 -41.83 -2.91 1.61
CA TRP A 8 -41.44 -2.42 0.28
C TRP A 8 -40.33 -1.36 0.34
N GLN A 9 -40.31 -0.52 1.38
CA GLN A 9 -39.25 0.50 1.57
C GLN A 9 -37.91 -0.16 1.89
N VAL A 10 -37.94 -1.26 2.64
CA VAL A 10 -36.75 -2.06 2.97
C VAL A 10 -36.24 -2.80 1.73
N GLU A 11 -37.13 -3.36 0.91
CA GLU A 11 -36.77 -4.03 -0.34
C GLU A 11 -36.21 -3.05 -1.37
N GLU A 12 -36.81 -1.87 -1.52
CA GLU A 12 -36.33 -0.82 -2.41
C GLU A 12 -34.95 -0.29 -1.97
N ALA A 13 -34.75 -0.06 -0.66
CA ALA A 13 -33.44 0.33 -0.13
C ALA A 13 -32.36 -0.73 -0.39
N ARG A 14 -32.70 -2.02 -0.25
CA ARG A 14 -31.79 -3.14 -0.57
C ARG A 14 -31.49 -3.24 -2.07
N ALA A 15 -32.49 -3.00 -2.92
CA ALA A 15 -32.30 -2.99 -4.37
C ALA A 15 -31.34 -1.86 -4.79
N ARG A 16 -31.53 -0.64 -4.24
CA ARG A 16 -30.63 0.49 -4.48
C ARG A 16 -29.20 0.21 -4.00
N GLN A 17 -29.05 -0.36 -2.81
CA GLN A 17 -27.72 -0.75 -2.30
C GLN A 17 -27.05 -1.82 -3.18
N ARG A 18 -27.83 -2.77 -3.70
CA ARG A 18 -27.32 -3.80 -4.60
C ARG A 18 -26.87 -3.20 -5.93
N GLU A 19 -27.70 -2.35 -6.54
CA GLU A 19 -27.38 -1.66 -7.80
C GLU A 19 -26.13 -0.77 -7.66
N GLU A 20 -26.05 -0.02 -6.56
CA GLU A 20 -24.87 0.81 -6.24
C GLU A 20 -23.61 -0.04 -6.14
N ARG A 21 -23.66 -1.13 -5.36
CA ARG A 21 -22.55 -2.06 -5.22
C ARG A 21 -22.16 -2.68 -6.57
N GLU A 22 -23.11 -3.13 -7.37
CA GLU A 22 -22.86 -3.68 -8.71
C GLU A 22 -22.19 -2.67 -9.63
N ASN A 23 -22.56 -1.38 -9.55
CA ASN A 23 -21.94 -0.32 -10.32
C ASN A 23 -20.47 -0.10 -9.91
N LEU A 24 -20.18 -0.09 -8.60
CA LEU A 24 -18.81 -0.02 -8.10
C LEU A 24 -18.00 -1.26 -8.51
N GLU A 25 -18.60 -2.45 -8.44
CA GLU A 25 -17.95 -3.70 -8.84
C GLU A 25 -17.60 -3.70 -10.33
N ARG A 26 -18.48 -3.19 -11.19
CA ARG A 26 -18.25 -3.05 -12.63
C ARG A 26 -17.00 -2.20 -12.93
N ARG A 27 -16.79 -1.12 -12.17
CA ARG A 27 -15.61 -0.24 -12.31
C ARG A 27 -14.32 -0.91 -11.88
N CYS A 28 -14.40 -1.85 -10.93
CA CYS A 28 -13.24 -2.56 -10.40
C CYS A 28 -12.88 -3.84 -11.19
N ASN A 29 -13.47 -4.04 -12.37
CA ASN A 29 -13.13 -5.19 -13.23
C ASN A 29 -11.76 -4.96 -13.88
N PRO A 30 -10.81 -5.91 -13.74
CA PRO A 30 -9.47 -5.74 -14.32
C PRO A 30 -9.52 -5.63 -15.85
N LEU A 31 -8.82 -4.65 -16.40
CA LEU A 31 -8.73 -4.42 -17.86
C LEU A 31 -7.77 -5.38 -18.59
N GLY A 32 -7.16 -6.33 -17.89
CA GLY A 32 -5.99 -7.06 -18.37
C GLY A 32 -4.72 -6.21 -18.31
N ILE A 33 -3.54 -6.83 -18.35
CA ILE A 33 -2.28 -6.08 -18.28
C ILE A 33 -1.99 -5.44 -19.64
N ILE A 34 -1.95 -4.10 -19.66
CA ILE A 34 -1.67 -3.26 -20.83
C ILE A 34 -0.32 -2.54 -20.73
N ALA A 35 0.26 -2.42 -19.54
CA ALA A 35 1.57 -1.80 -19.35
C ALA A 35 2.37 -2.52 -18.25
N SER A 36 3.68 -2.62 -18.45
CA SER A 36 4.63 -3.01 -17.40
C SER A 36 5.52 -1.82 -17.07
N SER A 37 5.66 -1.48 -15.79
CA SER A 37 6.41 -0.28 -15.37
C SER A 37 7.15 -0.47 -14.06
N LYS A 38 8.19 0.34 -13.84
CA LYS A 38 8.87 0.46 -12.55
C LYS A 38 8.31 1.65 -11.80
N ILE A 39 8.01 1.48 -10.51
CA ILE A 39 7.59 2.59 -9.65
C ILE A 39 8.69 2.96 -8.68
N LYS A 40 8.75 4.24 -8.32
CA LYS A 40 9.57 4.69 -7.20
C LYS A 40 9.03 4.06 -5.91
N PRO A 41 9.86 3.38 -5.10
CA PRO A 41 9.39 2.77 -3.86
C PRO A 41 9.03 3.86 -2.86
N LYS A 42 7.76 3.89 -2.44
CA LYS A 42 7.25 4.68 -1.30
C LYS A 42 6.47 3.78 -0.36
N ALA A 43 6.39 4.14 0.92
CA ALA A 43 5.58 3.40 1.89
C ALA A 43 4.08 3.58 1.61
N THR A 44 3.69 4.82 1.33
CA THR A 44 2.35 5.24 0.97
C THR A 44 2.39 6.15 -0.25
N TYR A 45 1.28 6.19 -0.99
CA TYR A 45 1.05 7.07 -2.13
C TYR A 45 -0.22 7.84 -1.86
N LEU A 46 -0.23 9.15 -2.12
CA LEU A 46 -1.48 9.91 -2.12
C LEU A 46 -2.43 9.32 -3.17
N ALA A 47 -3.72 9.33 -2.88
CA ALA A 47 -4.72 8.78 -3.79
C ALA A 47 -4.70 9.48 -5.16
N THR A 48 -4.52 10.81 -5.16
CA THR A 48 -4.34 11.62 -6.36
C THR A 48 -3.07 11.26 -7.10
N GLU A 49 -1.93 11.18 -6.40
CA GLU A 49 -0.65 10.76 -6.99
C GLU A 49 -0.76 9.37 -7.63
N ALA A 50 -1.44 8.43 -6.97
CA ALA A 50 -1.65 7.09 -7.48
C ALA A 50 -2.47 7.10 -8.79
N ALA A 51 -3.57 7.87 -8.84
CA ALA A 51 -4.38 8.00 -10.05
C ALA A 51 -3.62 8.69 -11.19
N GLU A 52 -2.92 9.79 -10.91
CA GLU A 52 -2.09 10.49 -11.90
C GLU A 52 -0.97 9.60 -12.44
N THR A 53 -0.24 8.91 -11.55
CA THR A 53 0.86 8.02 -11.96
C THR A 53 0.36 6.89 -12.84
N THR A 54 -0.77 6.28 -12.49
CA THR A 54 -1.34 5.21 -13.33
C THR A 54 -1.86 5.74 -14.66
N ALA A 55 -2.48 6.92 -14.69
CA ALA A 55 -2.98 7.54 -15.92
C ALA A 55 -1.83 7.86 -16.87
N GLU A 56 -0.75 8.40 -16.32
CA GLU A 56 0.49 8.69 -17.04
C GLU A 56 1.06 7.42 -17.68
N ILE A 57 1.19 6.33 -16.91
CA ILE A 57 1.73 5.06 -17.40
C ILE A 57 0.86 4.50 -18.52
N VAL A 58 -0.47 4.49 -18.34
CA VAL A 58 -1.41 3.96 -19.33
C VAL A 58 -1.34 4.78 -20.62
N LEU A 59 -1.38 6.10 -20.53
CA LEU A 59 -1.35 6.97 -21.72
C LEU A 59 -0.01 6.94 -22.43
N THR A 60 1.11 6.96 -21.68
CA THR A 60 2.47 6.83 -22.24
C THR A 60 2.57 5.52 -23.04
N ASN A 61 2.11 4.40 -22.46
CA ASN A 61 2.18 3.10 -23.12
C ASN A 61 1.28 3.04 -24.37
N ARG A 62 0.05 3.55 -24.29
CA ARG A 62 -0.91 3.52 -25.41
C ARG A 62 -0.53 4.43 -26.57
N THR A 63 0.12 5.55 -26.29
CA THR A 63 0.33 6.62 -27.28
C THR A 63 1.78 6.74 -27.75
N GLY A 64 2.73 6.16 -26.99
CA GLY A 64 4.17 6.31 -27.24
C GLY A 64 4.72 7.72 -26.95
N LEU A 65 3.89 8.62 -26.40
CA LEU A 65 4.28 9.97 -26.03
C LEU A 65 5.09 9.97 -24.73
N THR A 66 5.87 11.01 -24.52
CA THR A 66 6.55 11.25 -23.24
C THR A 66 5.57 11.68 -22.16
N VAL A 67 5.99 11.57 -20.90
CA VAL A 67 5.21 12.02 -19.73
C VAL A 67 4.75 13.47 -19.86
N ILE A 68 5.63 14.36 -20.33
CA ILE A 68 5.32 15.78 -20.47
C ILE A 68 4.23 16.00 -21.52
N GLU A 69 4.33 15.30 -22.65
CA GLU A 69 3.34 15.39 -23.73
C GLU A 69 2.00 14.80 -23.31
N VAL A 70 2.00 13.68 -22.57
CA VAL A 70 0.78 13.06 -22.03
C VAL A 70 0.02 14.02 -21.11
N ARG A 71 0.71 14.69 -20.19
CA ARG A 71 0.10 15.65 -19.26
C ARG A 71 -0.44 16.90 -19.95
N ALA A 72 0.06 17.21 -21.14
CA ALA A 72 -0.41 18.33 -21.95
C ALA A 72 -1.60 17.97 -22.87
N ARG A 73 -2.04 16.70 -22.90
CA ARG A 73 -3.19 16.29 -23.71
C ARG A 73 -4.49 16.85 -23.16
N GLU A 74 -5.42 17.13 -24.08
CA GLU A 74 -6.77 17.61 -23.75
C GLU A 74 -7.57 16.60 -22.91
N ASP A 75 -7.35 15.29 -23.12
CA ASP A 75 -8.05 14.22 -22.40
C ASP A 75 -7.39 13.81 -21.08
N TRP A 76 -6.29 14.45 -20.67
CA TRP A 76 -5.52 14.10 -19.46
C TRP A 76 -6.40 14.03 -18.22
N MET A 77 -7.12 15.10 -17.91
CA MET A 77 -7.96 15.18 -16.70
C MET A 77 -9.07 14.13 -16.70
N SER A 78 -9.68 13.87 -17.86
CA SER A 78 -10.71 12.84 -18.00
C SER A 78 -10.19 11.44 -17.68
N VAL A 79 -8.94 11.14 -18.07
CA VAL A 79 -8.31 9.84 -17.76
C VAL A 79 -7.98 9.75 -16.26
N VAL A 80 -7.45 10.82 -15.67
CA VAL A 80 -7.18 10.90 -14.23
C VAL A 80 -8.45 10.71 -13.42
N ASP A 81 -9.54 11.39 -13.78
CA ASP A 81 -10.83 11.29 -13.11
C ASP A 81 -11.40 9.87 -13.18
N ASN A 82 -11.27 9.19 -14.32
CA ASN A 82 -11.69 7.80 -14.46
C ASN A 82 -10.87 6.85 -13.55
N HIS A 83 -9.58 7.11 -13.39
CA HIS A 83 -8.73 6.37 -12.47
C HIS A 83 -9.04 6.67 -11.00
N LEU A 84 -9.35 7.93 -10.66
CA LEU A 84 -9.84 8.31 -9.34
C LEU A 84 -11.19 7.65 -9.01
N ASP A 85 -12.12 7.61 -9.96
CA ASP A 85 -13.40 6.89 -9.82
C ASP A 85 -13.18 5.41 -9.54
N THR A 86 -12.23 4.79 -10.25
CA THR A 86 -11.87 3.38 -10.06
C THR A 86 -11.26 3.17 -8.68
N LEU A 87 -10.36 4.04 -8.25
CA LEU A 87 -9.75 4.00 -6.93
C LEU A 87 -10.79 4.17 -5.82
N HIS A 88 -11.71 5.13 -5.98
CA HIS A 88 -12.83 5.37 -5.09
C HIS A 88 -13.72 4.14 -4.99
N ALA A 89 -14.05 3.48 -6.11
CA ALA A 89 -14.84 2.26 -6.08
C ALA A 89 -14.13 1.12 -5.34
N MET A 90 -12.80 0.98 -5.51
CA MET A 90 -12.04 -0.02 -4.77
C MET A 90 -12.02 0.25 -3.26
N LEU A 91 -11.91 1.52 -2.87
CA LEU A 91 -11.97 1.97 -1.48
C LEU A 91 -13.36 1.73 -0.87
N ALA A 92 -14.43 2.15 -1.55
CA ALA A 92 -15.81 1.98 -1.11
C ALA A 92 -16.23 0.52 -0.97
N LEU A 93 -15.65 -0.37 -1.78
CA LEU A 93 -15.86 -1.82 -1.68
C LEU A 93 -14.95 -2.52 -0.66
N GLY A 94 -14.03 -1.79 -0.01
CA GLY A 94 -13.05 -2.35 0.93
C GLY A 94 -12.04 -3.31 0.29
N ARG A 95 -11.74 -3.15 -1.01
CA ARG A 95 -10.72 -3.95 -1.70
C ARG A 95 -9.29 -3.46 -1.39
N ILE A 96 -9.18 -2.20 -1.01
CA ILE A 96 -7.98 -1.50 -0.57
C ILE A 96 -8.34 -0.59 0.60
N ASP A 97 -7.34 -0.24 1.41
CA ASP A 97 -7.53 0.61 2.59
C ASP A 97 -7.10 2.05 2.31
N ALA A 98 -7.86 3.02 2.82
CA ALA A 98 -7.47 4.42 2.86
C ALA A 98 -6.91 4.79 4.24
N ILE A 99 -5.91 5.65 4.20
CA ILE A 99 -5.25 6.23 5.36
C ILE A 99 -5.24 7.75 5.17
N HIS A 100 -5.60 8.52 6.19
CA HIS A 100 -5.47 9.97 6.14
C HIS A 100 -3.99 10.35 6.08
N ALA A 101 -3.58 11.11 5.07
CA ALA A 101 -2.18 11.36 4.76
C ALA A 101 -1.43 12.07 5.90
N GLU A 102 -2.09 13.00 6.58
CA GLU A 102 -1.48 13.80 7.66
C GLU A 102 -1.23 13.01 8.95
N ASN A 103 -2.17 12.18 9.37
CA ASN A 103 -2.18 11.60 10.72
C ASN A 103 -2.10 10.06 10.73
N GLY A 104 -2.10 9.40 9.57
CA GLY A 104 -1.98 7.95 9.47
C GLY A 104 -3.20 7.16 9.92
N SER A 105 -4.34 7.81 10.22
CA SER A 105 -5.55 7.14 10.67
C SER A 105 -6.25 6.44 9.51
N ARG A 106 -6.80 5.25 9.76
CA ARG A 106 -7.62 4.56 8.75
C ARG A 106 -8.93 5.29 8.53
N VAL A 107 -9.32 5.44 7.28
CA VAL A 107 -10.57 6.11 6.88
C VAL A 107 -11.47 5.10 6.19
N ASN A 108 -12.72 5.01 6.66
CA ASN A 108 -13.74 4.23 5.98
C ASN A 108 -14.36 5.07 4.86
N VAL A 109 -14.07 4.71 3.62
CA VAL A 109 -14.63 5.36 2.43
C VAL A 109 -15.92 4.64 2.08
N THR A 110 -16.99 5.40 1.90
CA THR A 110 -18.31 4.87 1.47
C THR A 110 -18.57 5.25 0.03
N ALA A 111 -19.59 4.66 -0.61
CA ALA A 111 -19.98 4.99 -1.98
C ALA A 111 -20.34 6.47 -2.19
N HIS A 112 -20.72 7.18 -1.13
CA HIS A 112 -21.06 8.61 -1.15
C HIS A 112 -19.93 9.51 -0.65
N HIS A 113 -18.72 8.98 -0.47
CA HIS A 113 -17.59 9.79 -0.06
C HIS A 113 -17.30 10.85 -1.14
N PRO A 114 -17.12 12.12 -0.77
CA PRO A 114 -16.88 13.17 -1.75
C PRO A 114 -15.55 12.96 -2.48
N SER A 115 -15.54 13.20 -3.79
CA SER A 115 -14.33 13.05 -4.63
C SER A 115 -13.19 13.98 -4.19
N TRP A 116 -13.51 15.20 -3.74
CA TRP A 116 -12.53 16.13 -3.18
C TRP A 116 -11.87 15.59 -1.90
N GLY A 117 -12.58 14.77 -1.11
CA GLY A 117 -12.05 14.15 0.10
C GLY A 117 -10.94 13.12 -0.15
N LEU A 118 -10.82 12.61 -1.39
CA LEU A 118 -9.75 11.68 -1.76
C LEU A 118 -8.37 12.33 -1.73
N THR A 119 -8.29 13.66 -1.92
CA THR A 119 -7.01 14.40 -1.97
C THR A 119 -6.21 14.30 -0.67
N GLU A 120 -6.89 14.10 0.47
CA GLU A 120 -6.30 13.98 1.79
C GLU A 120 -5.96 12.52 2.15
N LEU A 121 -6.29 11.57 1.27
CA LEU A 121 -6.10 10.15 1.51
C LEU A 121 -4.83 9.63 0.84
N ALA A 122 -4.24 8.63 1.48
CA ALA A 122 -3.14 7.85 1.00
C ALA A 122 -3.48 6.35 1.05
N ILE A 123 -2.84 5.59 0.18
CA ILE A 123 -2.94 4.13 0.13
C ILE A 123 -1.56 3.52 0.33
N THR A 124 -1.51 2.31 0.87
CA THR A 124 -0.26 1.57 1.03
C THR A 124 0.33 1.21 -0.34
N ARG A 125 1.65 0.95 -0.40
CA ARG A 125 2.27 0.41 -1.63
C ARG A 125 1.54 -0.84 -2.14
N SER A 126 1.21 -1.79 -1.27
CA SER A 126 0.51 -3.02 -1.68
C SER A 126 -0.86 -2.74 -2.30
N ASP A 127 -1.57 -1.75 -1.76
CA ASP A 127 -2.88 -1.36 -2.29
C ASP A 127 -2.75 -0.57 -3.58
N PHE A 128 -1.70 0.23 -3.72
CA PHE A 128 -1.34 0.85 -4.99
C PHE A 128 -1.05 -0.20 -6.07
N GLU A 129 -0.31 -1.28 -5.75
CA GLU A 129 -0.10 -2.39 -6.70
C GLU A 129 -1.43 -3.09 -7.08
N LYS A 130 -2.37 -3.25 -6.14
CA LYS A 130 -3.70 -3.81 -6.44
C LYS A 130 -4.49 -2.90 -7.37
N PHE A 131 -4.52 -1.61 -7.07
CA PHE A 131 -5.19 -0.59 -7.88
C PHE A 131 -4.60 -0.55 -9.30
N ALA A 132 -3.28 -0.50 -9.41
CA ALA A 132 -2.56 -0.52 -10.67
C ALA A 132 -2.96 -1.72 -11.54
N ARG A 133 -3.09 -2.91 -10.96
CA ARG A 133 -3.53 -4.11 -11.71
C ARG A 133 -4.97 -3.99 -12.24
N VAL A 134 -5.87 -3.35 -11.50
CA VAL A 134 -7.26 -3.13 -11.97
C VAL A 134 -7.26 -2.24 -13.20
N VAL A 135 -6.46 -1.17 -13.19
CA VAL A 135 -6.30 -0.26 -14.35
C VAL A 135 -5.33 -0.81 -15.43
N GLY A 136 -4.87 -2.05 -15.26
CA GLY A 136 -4.12 -2.79 -16.27
C GLY A 136 -2.60 -2.57 -16.27
N ILE A 137 -2.03 -2.16 -15.14
CA ILE A 137 -0.59 -1.98 -14.99
C ILE A 137 -0.01 -3.11 -14.13
N GLU A 138 1.06 -3.73 -14.61
CA GLU A 138 1.89 -4.61 -13.83
C GLU A 138 3.18 -3.89 -13.43
N PHE A 139 3.46 -3.83 -12.13
CA PHE A 139 4.74 -3.28 -11.68
C PHE A 139 5.82 -4.34 -11.67
N GLU A 140 6.94 -4.02 -12.32
CA GLU A 140 8.13 -4.87 -12.34
C GLU A 140 8.64 -5.05 -10.91
N ARG A 141 8.50 -6.26 -10.38
CA ARG A 141 9.10 -6.62 -9.10
C ARG A 141 10.59 -6.86 -9.30
N ASN A 142 11.40 -5.89 -8.89
CA ASN A 142 12.81 -6.16 -8.64
C ASN A 142 12.90 -7.05 -7.40
N ARG A 143 12.82 -8.38 -7.59
CA ARG A 143 12.97 -9.39 -6.54
C ARG A 143 14.21 -9.18 -5.64
N ASN A 144 15.21 -8.44 -6.15
CA ASN A 144 16.48 -8.18 -5.46
C ASN A 144 16.65 -6.75 -4.93
N LYS A 145 15.70 -5.81 -5.09
CA LYS A 145 15.88 -4.40 -4.65
C LYS A 145 14.75 -3.77 -3.84
N ASP A 146 13.61 -4.42 -3.65
CA ASP A 146 12.43 -3.80 -2.99
C ASP A 146 12.41 -3.88 -1.46
N VAL A 147 13.58 -3.73 -0.83
CA VAL A 147 13.70 -3.47 0.61
C VAL A 147 14.68 -2.32 0.76
N HIS A 148 14.31 -1.15 0.22
CA HIS A 148 15.04 0.05 0.56
C HIS A 148 14.67 0.46 1.99
N SER A 149 15.72 0.75 2.75
CA SER A 149 15.81 1.15 4.15
C SER A 149 15.04 2.43 4.47
N GLY A 150 13.73 2.34 4.65
CA GLY A 150 12.90 3.40 5.21
C GLY A 150 12.45 3.06 6.64
N GLN A 151 12.06 4.08 7.41
CA GLN A 151 11.55 4.08 8.80
C GLN A 151 10.87 2.79 9.32
N GLY A 152 10.07 2.10 8.50
CA GLY A 152 9.47 0.81 8.86
C GLY A 152 10.45 -0.37 9.04
N GLN A 153 11.63 -0.34 8.37
CA GLN A 153 12.73 -1.28 8.63
C GLN A 153 13.39 -0.98 9.97
N TYR A 154 13.55 0.29 10.37
CA TYR A 154 14.07 0.64 11.69
C TYR A 154 13.17 0.12 12.79
N ASP A 155 11.87 0.41 12.71
CA ASP A 155 10.91 -0.11 13.67
C ASP A 155 10.84 -1.64 13.66
N SER A 156 10.82 -2.26 12.47
CA SER A 156 10.84 -3.72 12.36
C SER A 156 12.11 -4.32 12.93
N MET A 157 13.26 -3.69 12.71
CA MET A 157 14.57 -4.15 13.18
C MET A 157 14.71 -3.96 14.69
N ILE A 158 14.28 -2.83 15.24
CA ILE A 158 14.21 -2.59 16.69
C ILE A 158 13.29 -3.62 17.36
N ASN A 159 12.13 -3.88 16.77
CA ASN A 159 11.19 -4.88 17.28
C ASN A 159 11.75 -6.30 17.20
N ILE A 160 12.47 -6.64 16.13
CA ILE A 160 13.18 -7.92 15.98
C ILE A 160 14.29 -8.04 17.02
N ILE A 161 15.11 -7.01 17.22
CA ILE A 161 16.18 -6.98 18.23
C ILE A 161 15.58 -7.15 19.63
N GLY A 162 14.52 -6.41 19.96
CA GLY A 162 13.82 -6.53 21.24
C GLY A 162 13.14 -7.89 21.45
N ALA A 163 12.70 -8.57 20.39
CA ALA A 163 12.17 -9.93 20.48
C ALA A 163 13.29 -10.96 20.66
N LEU A 164 14.44 -10.78 20.00
CA LEU A 164 15.63 -11.61 20.19
C LEU A 164 16.20 -11.48 21.60
N TYR A 165 16.24 -10.27 22.16
CA TYR A 165 16.66 -10.03 23.54
C TYR A 165 15.75 -10.74 24.54
N GLN A 166 14.43 -10.68 24.35
CA GLN A 166 13.49 -11.43 25.19
C GLN A 166 13.66 -12.95 25.07
N LEU A 167 13.93 -13.46 23.86
CA LEU A 167 14.22 -14.89 23.67
C LEU A 167 15.55 -15.29 24.33
N ALA A 168 16.55 -14.42 24.31
CA ALA A 168 17.84 -14.64 24.97
C ALA A 168 17.72 -14.57 26.50
N ALA A 169 16.95 -13.60 27.02
CA ALA A 169 16.65 -13.44 28.45
C ALA A 169 15.76 -14.57 29.01
N ALA A 170 15.08 -15.34 28.16
CA ALA A 170 14.28 -16.49 28.56
C ALA A 170 15.09 -17.73 28.98
N ASN A 171 16.42 -17.61 29.16
CA ASN A 171 17.33 -18.65 29.67
C ASN A 171 17.18 -20.03 28.98
N LYS A 172 16.98 -20.03 27.65
CA LYS A 172 16.90 -21.27 26.87
C LYS A 172 18.29 -21.74 26.44
N GLN A 173 18.53 -23.05 26.52
CA GLN A 173 19.82 -23.65 26.15
C GLN A 173 20.10 -23.49 24.65
N ALA A 174 21.38 -23.26 24.29
CA ALA A 174 21.83 -23.20 22.92
C ALA A 174 21.45 -24.49 22.17
N GLY A 175 20.67 -24.37 21.10
CA GLY A 175 20.13 -25.51 20.33
C GLY A 175 18.64 -25.80 20.52
N GLN A 176 17.99 -25.27 21.58
CA GLN A 176 16.54 -25.41 21.75
C GLN A 176 15.71 -24.42 20.91
N VAL A 177 16.36 -23.44 20.30
CA VAL A 177 15.66 -22.41 19.50
C VAL A 177 15.51 -22.85 18.05
N ARG A 178 14.81 -23.97 17.81
CA ARG A 178 14.29 -24.27 16.47
C ARG A 178 13.21 -23.23 16.14
N GLY A 179 13.33 -22.58 14.99
CA GLY A 179 12.35 -21.60 14.53
C GLY A 179 12.45 -20.22 15.20
N ILE A 180 13.66 -19.75 15.55
CA ILE A 180 13.91 -18.37 16.03
C ILE A 180 13.10 -17.35 15.23
N ALA A 181 13.21 -17.40 13.90
CA ALA A 181 12.53 -16.46 13.02
C ALA A 181 10.99 -16.51 13.16
N SER A 182 10.42 -17.69 13.41
CA SER A 182 8.97 -17.84 13.62
C SER A 182 8.52 -17.31 14.98
N ASN A 183 9.33 -17.53 16.02
CA ASN A 183 9.05 -17.04 17.36
C ASN A 183 9.19 -15.51 17.43
N VAL A 184 10.24 -14.97 16.81
CA VAL A 184 10.44 -13.52 16.66
C VAL A 184 9.29 -12.92 15.87
N ALA A 185 8.89 -13.51 14.73
CA ALA A 185 7.76 -13.01 13.97
C ALA A 185 6.48 -12.95 14.79
N LYS A 186 6.18 -14.01 15.55
CA LYS A 186 5.02 -14.04 16.47
C LYS A 186 5.09 -12.95 17.54
N LEU A 187 6.26 -12.77 18.17
CA LEU A 187 6.46 -11.76 19.22
C LEU A 187 6.34 -10.34 18.67
N VAL A 188 6.90 -10.06 17.49
CA VAL A 188 6.78 -8.77 16.82
C VAL A 188 5.32 -8.50 16.49
N SER A 189 4.61 -9.48 15.93
CA SER A 189 3.19 -9.33 15.61
C SER A 189 2.28 -9.11 16.81
N GLN A 190 2.61 -9.70 17.95
CA GLN A 190 1.89 -9.44 19.21
C GLN A 190 2.13 -8.02 19.74
N ARG A 191 3.32 -7.44 19.52
CA ARG A 191 3.67 -6.10 20.01
C ARG A 191 3.15 -4.97 19.12
N THR A 192 3.16 -5.17 17.80
CA THR A 192 2.84 -4.11 16.84
C THR A 192 1.42 -4.19 16.30
N GLY A 193 0.68 -5.28 16.57
CA GLY A 193 -0.64 -5.53 15.99
C GLY A 193 -0.62 -5.84 14.48
N GLY A 194 0.56 -5.89 13.85
CA GLY A 194 0.76 -6.19 12.42
C GLY A 194 1.46 -7.52 12.17
N SER A 195 1.22 -8.17 11.03
CA SER A 195 1.86 -9.45 10.69
C SER A 195 3.23 -9.27 10.04
N ILE A 196 4.28 -9.91 10.58
CA ILE A 196 5.60 -10.02 9.91
C ILE A 196 5.89 -11.47 9.55
N ASP A 197 6.39 -11.73 8.34
CA ASP A 197 6.73 -13.08 7.87
C ASP A 197 8.06 -13.55 8.48
N PRO A 198 8.15 -14.80 9.01
CA PRO A 198 9.41 -15.44 9.38
C PRO A 198 10.52 -15.36 8.32
N LYS A 199 10.18 -15.32 7.02
CA LYS A 199 11.17 -15.12 5.94
C LYS A 199 11.84 -13.74 6.01
N THR A 200 11.07 -12.70 6.31
CA THR A 200 11.58 -11.33 6.50
C THR A 200 12.52 -11.28 7.70
N VAL A 201 12.15 -11.96 8.80
CA VAL A 201 13.02 -12.06 9.98
C VAL A 201 14.34 -12.77 9.67
N ARG A 202 14.31 -13.88 8.93
CA ARG A 202 15.54 -14.59 8.51
C ARG A 202 16.43 -13.70 7.66
N ARG A 203 15.85 -12.98 6.70
CA ARG A 203 16.58 -12.08 5.82
C ARG A 203 17.30 -11.00 6.62
N TYR A 204 16.61 -10.32 7.54
CA TYR A 204 17.24 -9.28 8.38
C TYR A 204 18.31 -9.83 9.33
N LEU A 205 18.13 -11.03 9.86
CA LEU A 205 19.16 -11.69 10.65
C LEU A 205 20.41 -12.05 9.82
N SER A 206 20.22 -12.49 8.57
CA SER A 206 21.32 -12.75 7.64
C SER A 206 22.07 -11.47 7.28
N GLU A 207 21.34 -10.41 6.92
CA GLU A 207 21.92 -9.10 6.59
C GLU A 207 22.70 -8.52 7.78
N ALA A 208 22.16 -8.60 9.00
CA ALA A 208 22.84 -8.16 10.21
C ALA A 208 24.09 -8.99 10.56
N LYS A 209 24.10 -10.28 10.21
CA LYS A 209 25.27 -11.15 10.39
C LYS A 209 26.40 -10.78 9.43
N GLU A 210 26.06 -10.39 8.20
CA GLU A 210 27.02 -10.05 7.16
C GLU A 210 27.59 -8.64 7.33
N ASN A 211 26.76 -7.67 7.72
CA ASN A 211 27.13 -6.24 7.71
C ASN A 211 27.18 -5.59 9.11
N GLY A 212 26.78 -6.32 10.16
CA GLY A 212 26.45 -5.76 11.47
C GLY A 212 25.08 -5.10 11.47
N PHE A 213 24.50 -4.84 12.66
CA PHE A 213 23.33 -3.96 12.78
C PHE A 213 23.78 -2.52 12.56
N ARG A 214 23.85 -2.08 11.30
CA ARG A 214 24.13 -0.69 10.95
C ARG A 214 22.82 0.03 10.72
N VAL A 215 22.61 1.09 11.48
CA VAL A 215 21.58 2.09 11.22
C VAL A 215 22.28 3.16 10.39
N GLU A 216 21.89 3.31 9.12
CA GLU A 216 22.32 4.48 8.35
C GLU A 216 21.47 5.66 8.83
N ASP A 217 22.02 6.45 9.75
CA ASP A 217 21.43 7.75 10.09
C ASP A 217 21.45 8.61 8.82
N GLU A 218 20.28 9.06 8.38
CA GLU A 218 20.11 9.88 7.17
C GLU A 218 20.90 11.22 7.24
N ASP A 219 21.35 11.63 8.42
CA ASP A 219 22.17 12.83 8.65
C ASP A 219 23.65 12.69 8.23
N SER A 220 24.11 11.49 7.86
CA SER A 220 25.52 11.26 7.51
C SER A 220 25.88 11.62 6.06
N ARG A 221 24.93 12.16 5.26
CA ARG A 221 25.15 12.49 3.84
C ARG A 221 25.67 13.90 3.56
N GLU A 222 25.87 14.76 4.57
CA GLU A 222 26.31 16.15 4.34
C GLU A 222 27.81 16.43 4.47
N ASN A 223 28.68 15.45 4.74
CA ASN A 223 30.13 15.68 4.75
C ASN A 223 30.89 14.63 3.94
N ALA A 224 30.91 14.83 2.62
CA ALA A 224 31.98 14.33 1.78
C ALA A 224 32.34 15.43 0.75
N ASP A 225 33.37 16.18 1.12
CA ASP A 225 34.13 17.26 0.45
C ASP A 225 33.86 17.58 -1.04
N PRO A 226 33.80 18.88 -1.40
CA PRO A 226 34.16 19.31 -2.75
C PRO A 226 35.69 19.31 -2.92
N ALA A 227 36.17 18.55 -3.89
CA ALA A 227 37.53 18.69 -4.43
C ALA A 227 37.62 19.90 -5.37
#